data_AF-A0A925MLJ2-F1
#
_entry.id   AF-A0A925MLJ2-F1
#
_cell.length_a   1.000
_cell.length_b   1.000
_cell.length_c   1.000
_cell.angle_alpha   90.00
_cell.angle_beta   90.00
_cell.angle_gamma   90.00
#
_symmetry.space_group_name_H-M   'P 1'
#
loop_
_entity.id
_entity.type
_entity.pdbx_description
1 polymer ?
#
loop_
_entity_poly.entity_id
_entity_poly.type
_entity_poly.pdbx_seq_one_letter_code
_entity_poly.pdbx_strand_id
1 'polypeptide(L)'
;MKNYHAVGNRCACNIEEFPGSTLEILASKGFKVLDVDIIELARERIGNAVYRRGARLHEAPNAFDCSSFMKWIYGQKGIWLPRRSIQQSEVGVKIPLTDIRAGDLIFTKGWINYFRNDPKDGIGHVGMATGEGTVIHAADNLIHLKEVSLEAFVEDDKDAIIRRYFDEHTITFETPHKREVECSDDILWITLSSKRFFEIEMENREQIESEVAGWNAET
;
A
#
# COMPACT_ATOMS: atom_id res chain seq x y z
N MET A 1 1.77 -3.87 9.24
CA MET A 1 0.33 -4.24 9.13
C MET A 1 0.36 -5.70 8.75
N LYS A 2 -0.05 -6.63 9.63
CA LYS A 2 0.42 -8.02 9.54
C LYS A 2 -0.11 -8.83 8.36
N ASN A 3 -1.14 -8.37 7.65
CA ASN A 3 -1.65 -9.08 6.48
C ASN A 3 -2.25 -8.12 5.46
N TYR A 4 -1.70 -8.13 4.24
CA TYR A 4 -2.25 -7.43 3.09
C TYR A 4 -3.23 -8.35 2.36
N HIS A 5 -4.38 -7.81 1.96
CA HIS A 5 -5.28 -8.51 1.03
C HIS A 5 -4.88 -8.22 -0.41
N ALA A 6 -4.89 -9.26 -1.24
CA ALA A 6 -4.58 -9.14 -2.65
C ALA A 6 -5.63 -8.29 -3.40
N VAL A 7 -5.17 -7.64 -4.47
CA VAL A 7 -5.99 -6.84 -5.38
C VAL A 7 -5.73 -7.30 -6.81
N GLY A 8 -6.70 -8.01 -7.39
CA GLY A 8 -6.50 -8.66 -8.69
C GLY A 8 -5.40 -9.71 -8.60
N ASN A 9 -4.41 -9.63 -9.49
CA ASN A 9 -3.23 -10.50 -9.47
C ASN A 9 -2.04 -9.89 -8.73
N ARG A 10 -2.28 -8.95 -7.80
CA ARG A 10 -1.21 -8.26 -7.06
C ARG A 10 -1.41 -8.40 -5.57
N CYS A 11 -0.33 -8.60 -4.82
CA CYS A 11 -0.36 -8.64 -3.36
C CYS A 11 0.88 -7.95 -2.80
N ALA A 12 0.68 -6.99 -1.89
CA ALA A 12 1.76 -6.42 -1.11
C ALA A 12 2.19 -7.39 0.00
N CYS A 13 3.46 -7.34 0.38
CA CYS A 13 4.02 -8.10 1.50
C CYS A 13 5.07 -7.24 2.20
N ASN A 14 5.09 -7.22 3.52
CA ASN A 14 6.25 -6.72 4.25
C ASN A 14 7.28 -7.86 4.32
N ILE A 15 8.42 -7.70 3.64
CA ILE A 15 9.41 -8.77 3.48
C ILE A 15 10.17 -9.12 4.76
N GLU A 16 10.18 -8.23 5.77
CA GLU A 16 10.79 -8.51 7.07
C GLU A 16 10.00 -9.56 7.87
N GLU A 17 8.73 -9.75 7.55
CA GLU A 17 7.89 -10.78 8.16
C GLU A 17 8.12 -12.18 7.54
N PHE A 18 9.07 -12.29 6.58
CA PHE A 18 9.29 -13.47 5.76
C PHE A 18 10.73 -14.00 5.85
N PRO A 19 10.98 -15.30 5.59
CA PRO A 19 12.34 -15.82 5.53
C PRO A 19 13.19 -15.14 4.45
N GLY A 20 14.50 -15.04 4.65
CA GLY A 20 15.43 -14.41 3.69
C GLY A 20 15.44 -15.07 2.30
N SER A 21 15.08 -16.35 2.19
CA SER A 21 14.98 -17.09 0.93
C SER A 21 13.68 -16.86 0.15
N THR A 22 12.76 -16.03 0.66
CA THR A 22 11.42 -15.80 0.08
C THR A 22 11.47 -15.34 -1.37
N LEU A 23 12.32 -14.36 -1.70
CA LEU A 23 12.39 -13.81 -3.05
C LEU A 23 12.83 -14.85 -4.09
N GLU A 24 13.84 -15.67 -3.75
CA GLU A 24 14.31 -16.77 -4.60
C GLU A 24 13.19 -17.80 -4.83
N ILE A 25 12.53 -18.22 -3.74
CA ILE A 25 11.49 -19.25 -3.77
C ILE A 25 10.27 -18.79 -4.57
N LEU A 26 9.83 -17.55 -4.38
CA LEU A 26 8.67 -17.01 -5.08
C LEU A 26 8.97 -16.81 -6.57
N ALA A 27 10.17 -16.35 -6.92
CA ALA A 27 10.61 -16.25 -8.31
C ALA A 27 10.57 -17.62 -9.01
N SER A 28 11.06 -18.68 -8.34
CA SER A 28 11.02 -20.05 -8.87
C SER A 28 9.59 -20.58 -9.07
N LYS A 29 8.61 -20.01 -8.37
CA LYS A 29 7.18 -20.35 -8.48
C LYS A 29 6.40 -19.43 -9.44
N GLY A 30 7.09 -18.53 -10.14
CA GLY A 30 6.52 -17.65 -11.16
C GLY A 30 5.91 -16.35 -10.63
N PHE A 31 6.15 -15.99 -9.37
CA PHE A 31 5.87 -14.64 -8.89
C PHE A 31 6.87 -13.66 -9.47
N LYS A 32 6.45 -12.40 -9.67
CA LYS A 32 7.35 -11.33 -10.08
C LYS A 32 7.27 -10.19 -9.08
N VAL A 33 8.41 -9.61 -8.75
CA VAL A 33 8.44 -8.33 -8.02
C VAL A 33 8.06 -7.23 -9.00
N LEU A 34 7.12 -6.38 -8.60
CA LEU A 34 6.74 -5.18 -9.32
C LEU A 34 7.27 -3.95 -8.60
N ASP A 35 7.93 -3.08 -9.34
CA ASP A 35 8.16 -1.71 -8.89
C ASP A 35 6.93 -0.87 -9.24
N VAL A 36 6.33 -0.26 -8.22
CA VAL A 36 5.08 0.51 -8.36
C VAL A 36 5.25 1.83 -7.63
N ASP A 37 5.54 2.86 -8.42
CA ASP A 37 5.50 4.25 -7.98
C ASP A 37 4.06 4.77 -8.04
N ILE A 38 3.45 4.83 -6.86
CA ILE A 38 2.07 5.30 -6.73
C ILE A 38 1.94 6.82 -6.90
N ILE A 39 3.02 7.58 -6.69
CA ILE A 39 3.02 9.03 -6.84
C ILE A 39 3.07 9.38 -8.32
N GLU A 40 3.98 8.76 -9.07
CA GLU A 40 4.04 8.90 -10.53
C GLU A 40 2.71 8.51 -11.18
N LEU A 41 2.17 7.35 -10.81
CA LEU A 41 0.89 6.88 -11.31
C LEU A 41 -0.27 7.86 -11.00
N ALA A 42 -0.26 8.47 -9.82
CA ALA A 42 -1.25 9.48 -9.44
C ALA A 42 -1.10 10.76 -10.27
N ARG A 43 0.14 11.22 -10.50
CA ARG A 43 0.45 12.39 -11.33
C ARG A 43 0.01 12.19 -12.78
N GLU A 44 0.18 11.00 -13.34
CA GLU A 44 -0.31 10.68 -14.69
C GLU A 44 -1.83 10.84 -14.84
N ARG A 45 -2.61 10.73 -13.74
CA ARG A 45 -4.07 10.90 -13.82
C ARG A 45 -4.48 12.37 -13.86
N ILE A 46 -3.60 13.31 -13.53
CA ILE A 46 -3.87 14.75 -13.66
C ILE A 46 -4.06 15.08 -15.14
N GLY A 47 -5.21 15.67 -15.48
CA GLY A 47 -5.59 15.99 -16.86
C GLY A 47 -6.08 14.79 -17.69
N ASN A 48 -5.89 13.55 -17.23
CA ASN A 48 -6.30 12.33 -17.94
C ASN A 48 -7.49 11.59 -17.30
N ALA A 49 -7.92 12.03 -16.12
CA ALA A 49 -9.10 11.50 -15.44
C ALA A 49 -10.00 12.64 -14.95
N VAL A 50 -11.28 12.33 -14.73
CA VAL A 50 -12.27 13.28 -14.22
C VAL A 50 -12.74 12.92 -12.81
N TYR A 51 -13.15 13.92 -12.06
CA TYR A 51 -13.81 13.71 -10.78
C TYR A 51 -15.28 13.38 -11.04
N ARG A 52 -15.77 12.28 -10.47
CA ARG A 52 -17.17 11.93 -10.43
C ARG A 52 -17.54 11.40 -9.06
N ARG A 53 -18.44 12.12 -8.38
CA ARG A 53 -18.94 11.71 -7.06
C ARG A 53 -19.49 10.28 -7.10
N GLY A 54 -18.97 9.41 -6.24
CA GLY A 54 -19.40 8.02 -6.17
C GLY A 54 -18.80 7.10 -7.22
N ALA A 55 -17.77 7.51 -7.96
CA ALA A 55 -17.06 6.67 -8.94
C ALA A 55 -16.64 5.31 -8.35
N ARG A 56 -16.72 4.26 -9.16
CA ARG A 56 -16.36 2.89 -8.78
C ARG A 56 -15.14 2.44 -9.57
N LEU A 57 -14.48 1.39 -9.10
CA LEU A 57 -13.23 0.92 -9.71
C LEU A 57 -13.36 0.48 -11.17
N HIS A 58 -14.55 0.10 -11.64
CA HIS A 58 -14.77 -0.24 -13.06
C HIS A 58 -14.69 0.97 -13.99
N GLU A 59 -14.71 2.19 -13.45
CA GLU A 59 -14.57 3.44 -14.21
C GLU A 59 -13.12 3.95 -14.22
N ALA A 60 -12.26 3.33 -13.42
CA ALA A 60 -10.83 3.58 -13.48
C ALA A 60 -10.28 3.06 -14.83
N PRO A 61 -9.29 3.75 -15.44
CA PRO A 61 -8.55 4.86 -14.87
C PRO A 61 -9.09 6.25 -15.24
N ASN A 62 -10.32 6.34 -15.77
CA ASN A 62 -10.83 7.55 -16.41
C ASN A 62 -11.67 8.44 -15.47
N ALA A 63 -12.28 7.88 -14.43
CA ALA A 63 -13.09 8.64 -13.48
C ALA A 63 -12.92 8.15 -12.04
N PHE A 64 -12.85 9.11 -11.10
CA PHE A 64 -12.68 8.83 -9.68
C PHE A 64 -13.47 9.79 -8.78
N ASP A 65 -13.81 9.36 -7.56
CA ASP A 65 -13.92 10.25 -6.41
C ASP A 65 -12.68 10.14 -5.53
N CYS A 66 -12.59 10.97 -4.48
CA CYS A 66 -11.42 11.04 -3.61
C CYS A 66 -10.98 9.65 -3.11
N SER A 67 -11.91 8.89 -2.54
CA SER A 67 -11.64 7.57 -1.96
C SER A 67 -11.46 6.46 -3.00
N SER A 68 -12.15 6.50 -4.15
CA SER A 68 -11.95 5.52 -5.21
C SER A 68 -10.62 5.73 -5.94
N PHE A 69 -10.14 6.98 -6.01
CA PHE A 69 -8.82 7.30 -6.53
C PHE A 69 -7.73 6.65 -5.67
N MET A 70 -7.76 6.88 -4.36
CA MET A 70 -6.84 6.24 -3.42
C MET A 70 -6.91 4.71 -3.53
N LYS A 71 -8.12 4.14 -3.52
CA LYS A 71 -8.34 2.69 -3.63
C LYS A 71 -7.74 2.09 -4.90
N TRP A 72 -7.84 2.80 -6.04
CA TRP A 72 -7.29 2.31 -7.30
C TRP A 72 -5.76 2.39 -7.36
N ILE A 73 -5.19 3.51 -6.92
CA ILE A 73 -3.73 3.73 -6.84
C ILE A 73 -3.08 2.67 -5.96
N TYR A 74 -3.59 2.51 -4.73
CA TYR A 74 -3.10 1.51 -3.79
C TYR A 74 -3.30 0.07 -4.28
N GLY A 75 -4.37 -0.17 -5.03
CA GLY A 75 -4.60 -1.44 -5.70
C GLY A 75 -3.53 -1.79 -6.74
N GLN A 76 -2.92 -0.79 -7.39
CA GLN A 76 -1.77 -1.06 -8.28
C GLN A 76 -0.55 -1.55 -7.48
N LYS A 77 -0.38 -1.11 -6.24
CA LYS A 77 0.65 -1.58 -5.29
C LYS A 77 0.24 -2.89 -4.57
N GLY A 78 -0.84 -3.54 -4.98
CA GLY A 78 -1.34 -4.77 -4.34
C GLY A 78 -1.85 -4.56 -2.91
N ILE A 79 -2.23 -3.33 -2.55
CA ILE A 79 -2.76 -2.98 -1.23
C ILE A 79 -4.26 -2.71 -1.36
N TRP A 80 -5.07 -3.54 -0.71
CA TRP A 80 -6.50 -3.32 -0.65
C TRP A 80 -6.86 -2.18 0.30
N LEU A 81 -7.70 -1.26 -0.18
CA LEU A 81 -8.34 -0.22 0.66
C LEU A 81 -9.86 -0.39 0.69
N PRO A 82 -10.53 -0.04 1.80
CA PRO A 82 -11.98 0.13 1.83
C PRO A 82 -12.47 1.15 0.80
N ARG A 83 -13.75 1.09 0.41
CA ARG A 83 -14.30 2.01 -0.61
C ARG A 83 -14.43 3.45 -0.14
N ARG A 84 -14.70 3.69 1.14
CA ARG A 84 -15.05 5.02 1.67
C ARG A 84 -13.86 5.61 2.43
N SER A 85 -13.63 6.92 2.29
CA SER A 85 -12.58 7.66 2.98
C SER A 85 -12.62 7.46 4.50
N ILE A 86 -13.81 7.47 5.11
CA ILE A 86 -13.97 7.20 6.54
C ILE A 86 -13.50 5.81 6.97
N GLN A 87 -13.70 4.79 6.13
CA GLN A 87 -13.24 3.44 6.44
C GLN A 87 -11.74 3.30 6.16
N GLN A 88 -11.23 4.01 5.16
CA GLN A 88 -9.79 4.12 4.92
C GLN A 88 -9.10 4.79 6.13
N SER A 89 -9.66 5.86 6.70
CA SER A 89 -9.06 6.54 7.85
C SER A 89 -9.02 5.70 9.15
N GLU A 90 -9.72 4.56 9.19
CA GLU A 90 -9.75 3.62 10.32
C GLU A 90 -8.71 2.51 10.20
N VAL A 91 -8.16 2.28 9.01
CA VAL A 91 -7.11 1.30 8.74
C VAL A 91 -5.76 1.98 8.51
N GLY A 92 -4.67 1.22 8.55
CA GLY A 92 -3.33 1.83 8.49
C GLY A 92 -2.75 2.20 9.84
N VAL A 93 -1.45 2.44 9.85
CA VAL A 93 -0.72 2.96 11.01
C VAL A 93 -1.01 4.45 11.11
N LYS A 94 -1.40 4.93 12.30
CA LYS A 94 -1.60 6.37 12.54
C LYS A 94 -0.26 7.07 12.56
N ILE A 95 -0.13 8.17 11.82
CA ILE A 95 1.09 8.97 11.72
C ILE A 95 0.81 10.40 12.22
N PRO A 96 1.72 11.02 12.98
CA PRO A 96 1.64 12.45 13.26
C PRO A 96 2.04 13.28 12.03
N LEU A 97 1.48 14.48 11.87
CA LEU A 97 1.78 15.35 10.71
C LEU A 97 3.29 15.64 10.53
N THR A 98 4.05 15.65 11.62
CA THR A 98 5.51 15.85 11.62
C THR A 98 6.29 14.72 10.94
N ASP A 99 5.70 13.52 10.87
CA ASP A 99 6.35 12.30 10.37
C ASP A 99 5.77 11.86 9.02
N ILE A 100 5.02 12.76 8.37
CA ILE A 100 4.37 12.49 7.10
C ILE A 100 5.42 12.18 6.01
N ARG A 101 5.12 11.18 5.19
CA ARG A 101 5.97 10.74 4.08
C ARG A 101 5.14 10.59 2.81
N ALA A 102 5.84 10.51 1.68
CA ALA A 102 5.23 10.17 0.40
C ALA A 102 4.41 8.88 0.52
N GLY A 103 3.21 8.90 -0.05
CA GLY A 103 2.25 7.81 0.01
C GLY A 103 1.26 7.92 1.17
N ASP A 104 1.58 8.58 2.29
CA ASP A 104 0.65 8.68 3.42
C ASP A 104 -0.68 9.33 3.00
N LEU A 105 -1.80 8.75 3.46
CA LEU A 105 -3.12 9.30 3.19
C LEU A 105 -3.53 10.27 4.28
N ILE A 106 -3.97 11.46 3.87
CA ILE A 106 -4.45 12.52 4.73
C ILE A 106 -5.96 12.60 4.56
N PHE A 107 -6.68 12.52 5.68
CA PHE A 107 -8.13 12.53 5.75
C PHE A 107 -8.59 13.79 6.47
N THR A 108 -9.39 14.61 5.79
CA THR A 108 -9.92 15.86 6.34
C THR A 108 -11.42 15.76 6.60
N LYS A 109 -11.88 16.55 7.56
CA LYS A 109 -13.29 16.69 7.92
C LYS A 109 -14.08 17.27 6.77
N GLY A 110 -15.35 16.90 6.70
CA GLY A 110 -16.29 17.49 5.77
C GLY A 110 -17.68 16.95 5.97
N TRP A 111 -18.65 17.62 5.37
CA TRP A 111 -20.05 17.31 5.59
C TRP A 111 -20.42 15.96 4.97
N ILE A 112 -20.60 14.94 5.81
CA ILE A 112 -21.05 13.61 5.40
C ILE A 112 -22.15 13.11 6.34
N ASN A 113 -23.33 12.90 5.77
CA ASN A 113 -24.52 12.39 6.47
C ASN A 113 -24.45 10.89 6.81
N TYR A 114 -23.28 10.25 6.74
CA TYR A 114 -23.18 8.80 6.95
C TYR A 114 -23.06 8.41 8.42
N PHE A 115 -22.40 9.12 9.37
CA PHE A 115 -22.48 8.88 10.84
C PHE A 115 -21.78 9.95 11.74
N ARG A 116 -22.18 9.94 13.03
CA ARG A 116 -21.76 10.70 14.23
C ARG A 116 -22.51 12.04 14.44
N ASN A 117 -22.70 12.38 15.72
CA ASN A 117 -23.72 13.31 16.24
C ASN A 117 -23.84 14.65 15.50
N ASP A 118 -22.76 15.11 14.86
CA ASP A 118 -22.74 16.21 13.89
C ASP A 118 -22.11 15.72 12.56
N PRO A 119 -22.83 15.77 11.42
CA PRO A 119 -22.29 15.47 10.09
C PRO A 119 -21.03 16.25 9.69
N LYS A 120 -20.73 17.37 10.37
CA LYS A 120 -19.51 18.18 10.18
C LYS A 120 -18.25 17.53 10.76
N ASP A 121 -18.39 16.59 11.70
CA ASP A 121 -17.27 15.85 12.30
C ASP A 121 -16.89 14.59 11.50
N GLY A 122 -17.59 14.33 10.39
CA GLY A 122 -17.31 13.22 9.50
C GLY A 122 -16.06 13.44 8.65
N ILE A 123 -15.41 12.35 8.24
CA ILE A 123 -14.34 12.40 7.23
C ILE A 123 -14.95 12.63 5.86
N GLY A 124 -14.78 13.83 5.32
CA GLY A 124 -15.37 14.25 4.05
C GLY A 124 -14.49 14.02 2.84
N HIS A 125 -13.16 13.97 3.03
CA HIS A 125 -12.22 13.98 1.92
C HIS A 125 -10.93 13.22 2.23
N VAL A 126 -10.20 12.84 1.18
CA VAL A 126 -8.91 12.15 1.28
C VAL A 126 -7.98 12.56 0.14
N GLY A 127 -6.70 12.69 0.45
CA GLY A 127 -5.61 12.92 -0.50
C GLY A 127 -4.36 12.14 -0.09
N MET A 128 -3.40 12.05 -0.99
CA MET A 128 -2.13 11.36 -0.79
C MET A 128 -0.97 12.35 -0.78
N ALA A 129 -0.17 12.34 0.28
CA ALA A 129 1.06 13.10 0.35
C ALA A 129 2.07 12.60 -0.69
N THR A 130 2.78 13.50 -1.34
CA THR A 130 3.78 13.18 -2.39
C THR A 130 5.21 13.13 -1.88
N GLY A 131 5.46 13.67 -0.68
CA GLY A 131 6.80 13.88 -0.12
C GLY A 131 7.42 15.24 -0.46
N GLU A 132 6.82 16.03 -1.35
CA GLU A 132 7.31 17.35 -1.77
C GLU A 132 6.60 18.50 -1.04
N GLY A 133 6.00 18.23 0.13
CA GLY A 133 5.12 19.18 0.81
C GLY A 133 3.80 19.42 0.07
N THR A 134 3.42 18.51 -0.83
CA THR A 134 2.17 18.57 -1.61
C THR A 134 1.31 17.33 -1.40
N VAL A 135 0.04 17.45 -1.80
CA VAL A 135 -0.99 16.43 -1.70
C VAL A 135 -1.72 16.32 -3.04
N ILE A 136 -1.78 15.10 -3.59
CA ILE A 136 -2.57 14.80 -4.78
C ILE A 136 -3.93 14.24 -4.37
N HIS A 137 -4.99 14.76 -4.98
CA HIS A 137 -6.35 14.30 -4.71
C HIS A 137 -7.29 14.50 -5.91
N ALA A 138 -8.38 13.73 -5.92
CA ALA A 138 -9.51 13.95 -6.82
C ALA A 138 -10.59 14.77 -6.08
N ALA A 139 -10.95 15.93 -6.59
CA ALA A 139 -11.93 16.84 -6.00
C ALA A 139 -12.97 17.35 -7.00
N ASP A 140 -14.11 17.73 -6.45
CA ASP A 140 -15.25 18.30 -7.20
C ASP A 140 -14.98 19.75 -7.61
N ASN A 141 -14.06 19.92 -8.56
CA ASN A 141 -13.72 21.22 -9.13
C ASN A 141 -13.32 21.07 -10.61
N LEU A 142 -13.09 22.20 -11.28
CA LEU A 142 -12.77 22.27 -12.71
C LEU A 142 -11.52 21.47 -13.12
N ILE A 143 -10.56 21.28 -12.21
CA ILE A 143 -9.28 20.60 -12.49
C ILE A 143 -9.37 19.10 -12.14
N HIS A 144 -10.47 18.67 -11.49
CA HIS A 144 -10.76 17.28 -11.15
C HIS A 144 -9.69 16.61 -10.28
N LEU A 145 -8.58 16.13 -10.87
CA LEU A 145 -7.42 15.61 -10.15
C LEU A 145 -6.33 16.67 -10.13
N LYS A 146 -5.82 16.99 -8.95
CA LYS A 146 -4.83 18.06 -8.77
C LYS A 146 -3.86 17.77 -7.63
N GLU A 147 -2.71 18.42 -7.72
CA GLU A 147 -1.68 18.48 -6.68
C GLU A 147 -1.71 19.89 -6.06
N VAL A 148 -1.80 19.98 -4.74
CA VAL A 148 -1.83 21.25 -3.99
C VAL A 148 -0.84 21.19 -2.83
N SER A 149 -0.49 22.32 -2.21
CA SER A 149 0.37 22.28 -1.01
C SER A 149 -0.34 21.56 0.15
N LEU A 150 0.46 20.96 1.05
CA LEU A 150 -0.04 20.29 2.24
C LEU A 150 -0.87 21.23 3.11
N GLU A 151 -0.44 22.47 3.26
CA GLU A 151 -1.14 23.51 4.02
C GLU A 151 -2.48 23.84 3.37
N ALA A 152 -2.52 23.96 2.04
CA ALA A 152 -3.75 24.22 1.31
C ALA A 152 -4.72 23.03 1.33
N PHE A 153 -4.22 21.80 1.49
CA PHE A 153 -5.07 20.60 1.57
C PHE A 153 -5.67 20.41 2.97
N VAL A 154 -4.85 20.61 4.01
CA VAL A 154 -5.29 20.48 5.41
C VAL A 154 -6.11 21.69 5.85
N GLU A 155 -5.83 22.86 5.28
CA GLU A 155 -6.44 24.15 5.64
C GLU A 155 -6.38 24.35 7.18
N ASP A 156 -7.53 24.57 7.82
CA ASP A 156 -7.67 24.76 9.26
C ASP A 156 -7.98 23.45 10.03
N ASP A 157 -7.99 22.29 9.37
CA ASP A 157 -8.30 21.01 10.00
C ASP A 157 -7.10 20.45 10.79
N LYS A 158 -6.91 21.02 11.98
CA LYS A 158 -5.87 20.59 12.94
C LYS A 158 -6.03 19.14 13.41
N ASP A 159 -7.18 18.51 13.14
CA ASP A 159 -7.50 17.15 13.52
C ASP A 159 -7.40 16.16 12.34
N ALA A 160 -6.81 16.58 11.22
CA ALA A 160 -6.61 15.71 10.06
C ALA A 160 -5.99 14.37 10.47
N ILE A 161 -6.61 13.28 10.04
CA ILE A 161 -6.13 11.93 10.33
C ILE A 161 -5.14 11.56 9.24
N ILE A 162 -3.97 11.05 9.61
CA ILE A 162 -2.95 10.60 8.66
C ILE A 162 -2.70 9.11 8.88
N ARG A 163 -2.73 8.34 7.79
CA ARG A 163 -2.51 6.89 7.80
C ARG A 163 -1.43 6.47 6.83
N ARG A 164 -0.50 5.65 7.32
CA ARG A 164 0.49 4.91 6.52
C ARG A 164 0.04 3.48 6.30
N TYR A 165 0.25 3.02 5.08
CA TYR A 165 -0.23 1.71 4.60
C TYR A 165 0.88 0.78 4.16
N PHE A 166 2.06 1.32 3.89
CA PHE A 166 3.26 0.58 3.54
C PHE A 166 4.48 1.36 4.00
N ASP A 167 5.61 0.68 4.04
CA ASP A 167 6.92 1.19 4.40
C ASP A 167 7.95 0.75 3.34
N GLU A 168 9.21 1.09 3.57
CA GLU A 168 10.36 0.73 2.75
C GLU A 168 10.57 -0.80 2.59
N HIS A 169 9.99 -1.61 3.47
CA HIS A 169 10.08 -3.08 3.44
C HIS A 169 8.92 -3.73 2.69
N THR A 170 7.96 -2.92 2.20
CA THR A 170 6.78 -3.43 1.51
C THR A 170 7.04 -3.64 0.03
N ILE A 171 7.02 -4.89 -0.40
CA ILE A 171 7.21 -5.32 -1.79
C ILE A 171 5.86 -5.66 -2.41
N THR A 172 5.67 -5.31 -3.69
CA THR A 172 4.51 -5.75 -4.48
C THR A 172 4.87 -6.97 -5.32
N PHE A 173 4.10 -8.04 -5.19
CA PHE A 173 4.21 -9.20 -6.07
C PHE A 173 3.08 -9.23 -7.10
N GLU A 174 3.43 -9.52 -8.35
CA GLU A 174 2.51 -10.10 -9.34
C GLU A 174 2.40 -11.60 -9.11
N THR A 175 1.18 -12.08 -8.92
CA THR A 175 0.87 -13.49 -8.67
C THR A 175 0.63 -14.22 -9.99
N PRO A 176 1.18 -15.44 -10.19
CA PRO A 176 0.97 -16.19 -11.42
C PRO A 176 -0.50 -16.63 -11.57
N HIS A 177 -1.05 -16.54 -12.79
CA HIS A 177 -2.48 -16.78 -13.07
C HIS A 177 -3.04 -18.15 -12.63
N LYS A 178 -2.18 -19.14 -12.43
CA LYS A 178 -2.58 -20.50 -12.00
C LYS A 178 -2.64 -20.66 -10.47
N ARG A 179 -2.35 -19.60 -9.71
CA ARG A 179 -2.37 -19.61 -8.24
C ARG A 179 -3.39 -18.60 -7.76
N GLU A 180 -4.21 -19.03 -6.82
CA GLU A 180 -5.05 -18.16 -6.02
C GLU A 180 -4.23 -17.65 -4.84
N VAL A 181 -4.25 -16.33 -4.64
CA VAL A 181 -3.60 -15.64 -3.53
C VAL A 181 -4.60 -14.61 -3.05
N GLU A 182 -5.14 -14.82 -1.85
CA GLU A 182 -6.11 -13.93 -1.23
C GLU A 182 -5.41 -12.88 -0.36
N CYS A 183 -4.27 -13.23 0.23
CA CYS A 183 -3.52 -12.36 1.12
C CYS A 183 -2.01 -12.67 1.16
N SER A 184 -1.25 -11.84 1.89
CA SER A 184 0.18 -12.05 2.12
C SER A 184 0.49 -13.32 2.91
N ASP A 185 -0.43 -13.80 3.76
CA ASP A 185 -0.26 -15.06 4.50
C ASP A 185 -0.16 -16.27 3.55
N ASP A 186 -0.92 -16.28 2.44
CA ASP A 186 -0.81 -17.32 1.42
C ASP A 186 0.58 -17.33 0.78
N ILE A 187 1.18 -16.16 0.59
CA ILE A 187 2.54 -16.03 0.05
C ILE A 187 3.55 -16.58 1.07
N LEU A 188 3.36 -16.30 2.36
CA LEU A 188 4.22 -16.86 3.42
C LEU A 188 4.10 -18.39 3.44
N TRP A 189 2.89 -18.91 3.37
CA TRP A 189 2.63 -20.34 3.32
C TRP A 189 3.30 -21.01 2.12
N ILE A 190 3.17 -20.42 0.92
CA ILE A 190 3.80 -20.91 -0.31
C ILE A 190 5.33 -20.99 -0.17
N THR A 191 5.93 -20.02 0.52
CA THR A 191 7.37 -20.00 0.81
C THR A 191 7.74 -21.13 1.77
N LEU A 192 7.11 -21.18 2.94
CA LEU A 192 7.42 -22.15 4.00
C LEU A 192 7.13 -23.60 3.59
N SER A 193 6.16 -23.81 2.71
CA SER A 193 5.81 -25.14 2.19
C SER A 193 6.69 -25.57 1.00
N SER A 194 7.68 -24.76 0.60
CA SER A 194 8.52 -25.07 -0.55
C SER A 194 9.62 -26.07 -0.19
N LYS A 195 9.82 -27.12 -0.98
CA LYS A 195 10.98 -28.02 -0.81
C LYS A 195 12.31 -27.24 -0.79
N ARG A 196 12.40 -26.23 -1.67
CA ARG A 196 13.57 -25.34 -1.77
C ARG A 196 13.85 -24.58 -0.47
N PHE A 197 12.83 -24.25 0.32
CA PHE A 197 13.01 -23.62 1.63
C PHE A 197 13.85 -24.52 2.53
N PHE A 198 13.46 -25.79 2.68
CA PHE A 198 14.18 -26.76 3.51
C PHE A 198 15.59 -27.06 2.99
N GLU A 199 15.78 -27.11 1.66
CA GLU A 199 17.09 -27.28 1.06
C GLU A 199 18.04 -26.13 1.43
N ILE A 200 17.57 -24.87 1.35
CA ILE A 200 18.36 -23.70 1.73
C ILE A 200 18.68 -23.69 3.23
N GLU A 201 17.73 -24.04 4.09
CA GLU A 201 17.97 -24.11 5.53
C GLU A 201 19.02 -25.17 5.90
N MET A 202 19.03 -26.31 5.18
CA MET A 202 20.07 -27.33 5.34
C MET A 202 21.43 -26.83 4.85
N GLU A 203 21.51 -26.24 3.66
CA GLU A 203 22.73 -25.67 3.08
C GLU A 203 23.36 -24.64 4.03
N ASN A 204 22.54 -23.73 4.59
CA ASN A 204 23.00 -22.71 5.55
C ASN A 204 23.54 -23.33 6.84
N ARG A 205 22.88 -24.38 7.36
CA ARG A 205 23.32 -25.07 8.58
C ARG A 205 24.65 -25.78 8.37
N GLU A 206 24.81 -26.49 7.26
CA GLU A 206 26.06 -27.16 6.90
C GLU A 206 27.21 -26.16 6.74
N GLN A 207 26.94 -24.99 6.15
CA GLN A 207 27.94 -23.92 6.03
C GLN A 207 28.39 -23.41 7.41
N ILE A 208 27.45 -23.10 8.31
CA ILE A 208 27.77 -22.64 9.67
C ILE A 208 28.58 -23.69 10.43
N GLU A 209 28.20 -24.96 10.33
CA GLU A 209 28.93 -26.06 10.98
C GLU A 209 30.37 -26.17 10.43
N SER A 210 30.57 -25.95 9.13
CA SER A 210 31.91 -25.93 8.52
C SER A 210 32.76 -24.75 8.97
N GLU A 211 32.19 -23.55 9.10
CA GLU A 211 32.88 -22.35 9.57
C GLU A 211 33.31 -22.48 11.03
N VAL A 212 32.42 -22.99 11.90
CA VAL A 212 32.71 -23.23 13.32
C VAL A 212 33.79 -24.32 13.48
N ALA A 213 33.75 -25.38 12.67
CA ALA A 213 34.79 -26.41 12.67
C ALA A 213 36.16 -25.85 12.27
N GLY A 214 36.21 -24.95 11.29
CA GLY A 214 37.43 -24.26 10.87
C GLY A 214 38.04 -23.40 11.98
N TRP A 215 37.23 -22.64 12.71
CA TRP A 215 37.72 -21.81 13.82
C TRP A 215 38.33 -22.64 14.95
N ASN A 216 37.71 -23.78 15.30
CA ASN A 216 38.22 -24.67 16.35
C ASN A 216 39.49 -25.43 15.94
N ALA A 217 39.81 -25.52 14.66
CA ALA A 217 41.02 -26.18 14.16
C ALA A 217 42.24 -25.23 14.12
N GLU A 218 42.01 -23.91 14.19
CA GLU A 218 43.05 -22.87 14.18
C GLU A 218 43.47 -22.39 15.59
N THR A 219 42.82 -22.89 16.65
CA THR A 219 43.13 -22.64 18.07
C THR A 219 43.77 -23.84 18.75
#